data_AF-A0A0Q8RFB1-F1
#
_entry.id   AF-A0A0Q8RFB1-F1
#
_cell.length_a   1.000
_cell.length_b   1.000
_cell.length_c   1.000
_cell.angle_alpha   90.00
_cell.angle_beta   90.00
_cell.angle_gamma   90.00
#
_symmetry.space_group_name_H-M   'P 1'
#
loop_
_entity.id
_entity.type
_entity.pdbx_description
1 polymer ?
#
loop_
_entity_poly.entity_id
_entity_poly.type
_entity_poly.pdbx_seq_one_letter_code
_entity_poly.pdbx_strand_id
1 'polypeptide(L)'
;MLLIGSIADASDEISIKLANESKSERRTEQQLRRILTEYDLSRWTFARSVVIDEKEIPHSHPVLTLHARHVNDDELLLSTYLHEQLHWFLSQHPAETLAATRELKRIYPHVPVGFPQGSSDKDGNYEHLLVIYLEYRANQSLMGELKAREVMSFWSEDHYTWIYREVLKNPEKVGKVLKAHGLVPSKRGAEV
;
A
#
# COMPACT_ATOMS: atom_id res chain seq x y z
N MET A 1 -22.51 44.75 -0.76
CA MET A 1 -22.15 43.84 0.33
C MET A 1 -22.26 42.41 -0.21
N LEU A 2 -21.16 41.89 -0.76
CA LEU A 2 -21.14 40.58 -1.41
C LEU A 2 -20.75 39.54 -0.34
N LEU A 3 -21.66 38.62 -0.03
CA LEU A 3 -21.37 37.45 0.80
C LEU A 3 -20.46 36.52 0.02
N ILE A 4 -19.19 36.43 0.41
CA ILE A 4 -18.31 35.35 -0.02
C ILE A 4 -18.67 34.14 0.83
N GLY A 5 -19.48 33.24 0.25
CA GLY A 5 -19.69 31.92 0.81
C GLY A 5 -18.37 31.16 0.74
N SER A 6 -17.77 30.89 1.89
CA SER A 6 -16.67 29.93 1.98
C SER A 6 -17.28 28.56 1.68
N ILE A 7 -17.00 28.03 0.49
CA ILE A 7 -17.24 26.62 0.21
C ILE A 7 -16.20 25.88 1.06
N ALA A 8 -16.61 25.35 2.20
CA ALA A 8 -15.80 24.36 2.89
C ALA A 8 -15.81 23.13 1.99
N ASP A 9 -14.65 22.79 1.40
CA ASP A 9 -14.45 21.49 0.78
C ASP A 9 -14.82 20.42 1.80
N ALA A 10 -15.85 19.62 1.50
CA ALA A 10 -16.17 18.44 2.28
C ALA A 10 -14.93 17.54 2.24
N SER A 11 -14.34 17.34 3.43
CA SER A 11 -12.91 17.08 3.64
C SER A 11 -12.30 15.98 2.78
N ASP A 12 -11.25 16.33 2.04
CA ASP A 12 -10.26 15.40 1.46
C ASP A 12 -9.39 14.69 2.54
N GLU A 13 -9.80 14.76 3.81
CA GLU A 13 -9.07 14.32 4.99
C GLU A 13 -9.27 12.81 5.25
N ILE A 14 -8.23 12.15 5.75
CA ILE A 14 -8.31 10.75 6.18
C ILE A 14 -8.94 10.69 7.59
N SER A 15 -10.03 9.94 7.73
CA SER A 15 -10.59 9.59 9.03
C SER A 15 -9.77 8.47 9.66
N ILE A 16 -9.13 8.74 10.79
CA ILE A 16 -8.37 7.75 11.57
C ILE A 16 -9.13 7.42 12.86
N LYS A 17 -9.33 6.13 13.14
CA LYS A 17 -9.93 5.62 14.38
C LYS A 17 -8.95 4.69 15.11
N LEU A 18 -9.05 4.64 16.42
CA LEU A 18 -8.30 3.73 17.27
C LEU A 18 -9.23 2.60 17.73
N ALA A 19 -8.79 1.34 17.60
CA ALA A 19 -9.61 0.20 17.98
C ALA A 19 -9.64 -0.01 19.50
N ASN A 20 -8.53 0.22 20.19
CA ASN A 20 -8.33 -0.04 21.62
C ASN A 20 -7.95 1.21 22.42
N GLU A 21 -7.71 2.34 21.76
CA GLU A 21 -7.31 3.62 22.39
C GLU A 21 -5.98 3.55 23.17
N SER A 22 -5.15 2.56 22.87
CA SER A 22 -3.90 2.28 23.58
C SER A 22 -2.87 3.39 23.38
N LYS A 23 -1.83 3.41 24.21
CA LYS A 23 -0.70 4.35 24.03
C LYS A 23 0.00 4.14 22.68
N SER A 24 0.13 2.90 22.23
CA SER A 24 0.75 2.53 20.95
C SER A 24 -0.10 2.99 19.77
N GLU A 25 -1.41 2.79 19.83
CA GLU A 25 -2.34 3.23 18.80
C GLU A 25 -2.37 4.77 18.68
N ARG A 26 -2.44 5.48 19.81
CA ARG A 26 -2.39 6.96 19.82
C ARG A 26 -1.08 7.51 19.25
N ARG A 27 0.05 6.87 19.54
CA ARG A 27 1.35 7.25 18.95
C ARG A 27 1.37 6.99 17.45
N THR A 28 0.83 5.85 17.01
CA THR A 28 0.74 5.50 15.59
C THR A 28 -0.19 6.47 14.85
N GLU A 29 -1.28 6.92 15.46
CA GLU A 29 -2.15 7.97 14.89
C GLU A 29 -1.39 9.28 14.72
N GLN A 30 -0.69 9.76 15.76
CA GLN A 30 0.10 10.99 15.68
C GLN A 30 1.16 10.89 14.58
N GLN A 31 1.83 9.75 14.51
CA GLN A 31 2.81 9.43 13.49
C GLN A 31 2.20 9.44 12.08
N LEU A 32 1.08 8.76 11.88
CA LEU A 32 0.37 8.71 10.61
C LEU A 32 -0.10 10.11 10.18
N ARG A 33 -0.66 10.92 11.10
CA ARG A 33 -1.07 12.30 10.79
C ARG A 33 0.11 13.16 10.34
N ARG A 34 1.28 12.99 10.95
CA ARG A 34 2.52 13.65 10.50
C ARG A 34 2.90 13.21 9.08
N ILE A 35 2.92 11.91 8.82
CA ILE A 35 3.22 11.35 7.48
C ILE A 35 2.25 11.90 6.42
N LEU A 36 0.94 11.89 6.72
CA LEU A 36 -0.10 12.40 5.81
C LEU A 36 0.04 13.90 5.51
N THR A 37 0.74 14.65 6.36
CA THR A 37 1.02 16.08 6.16
C THR A 37 2.34 16.31 5.42
N GLU A 38 3.34 15.46 5.65
CA GLU A 38 4.69 15.59 5.10
C GLU A 38 4.78 15.16 3.63
N TYR A 39 4.03 14.14 3.24
CA TYR A 39 4.08 13.55 1.90
C TYR A 39 2.84 13.89 1.06
N ASP A 40 3.05 14.20 -0.24
CA ASP A 40 1.94 14.27 -1.21
C ASP A 40 1.46 12.86 -1.59
N LEU A 41 0.46 12.36 -0.86
CA LEU A 41 -0.12 11.03 -1.04
C LEU A 41 -1.33 11.01 -1.99
N SER A 42 -1.65 12.13 -2.65
CA SER A 42 -2.87 12.26 -3.48
C SER A 42 -3.03 11.17 -4.55
N ARG A 43 -1.91 10.68 -5.09
CA ARG A 43 -1.83 9.59 -6.09
C ARG A 43 -2.04 8.19 -5.50
N TRP A 44 -1.82 8.03 -4.20
CA TRP A 44 -1.69 6.74 -3.53
C TRP A 44 -2.74 6.52 -2.44
N THR A 45 -3.78 7.35 -2.39
CA THR A 45 -4.85 7.27 -1.40
C THR A 45 -6.18 6.92 -2.07
N PHE A 46 -6.68 5.72 -1.76
CA PHE A 46 -7.89 5.12 -2.35
C PHE A 46 -8.98 4.87 -1.29
N ALA A 47 -8.60 4.50 -0.06
CA ALA A 47 -9.46 4.45 1.11
C ALA A 47 -9.25 5.68 2.01
N ARG A 48 -10.36 6.22 2.53
CA ARG A 48 -10.39 7.41 3.40
C ARG A 48 -10.66 7.10 4.87
N SER A 49 -10.98 5.86 5.21
CA SER A 49 -11.15 5.40 6.59
C SER A 49 -10.02 4.45 6.96
N VAL A 50 -9.31 4.79 8.03
CA VAL A 50 -8.23 3.99 8.59
C VAL A 50 -8.56 3.64 10.04
N VAL A 51 -8.38 2.39 10.40
CA VAL A 51 -8.37 1.90 11.78
C VAL A 51 -6.94 1.59 12.16
N ILE A 52 -6.53 1.97 13.37
CA ILE A 52 -5.29 1.51 13.96
C ILE A 52 -5.66 0.53 15.06
N ASP A 53 -5.21 -0.71 14.91
CA ASP A 53 -5.46 -1.79 15.85
C ASP A 53 -4.15 -2.52 16.18
N GLU A 54 -3.72 -2.47 17.42
CA GLU A 54 -2.48 -3.13 17.86
C GLU A 54 -2.58 -4.66 17.98
N LYS A 55 -3.77 -5.24 17.78
CA LYS A 55 -4.02 -6.69 17.92
C LYS A 55 -4.25 -7.39 16.58
N GLU A 56 -4.43 -6.63 15.51
CA GLU A 56 -4.71 -7.15 14.17
C GLU A 56 -3.49 -7.03 13.27
N ILE A 57 -3.35 -7.98 12.36
CA ILE A 57 -2.38 -7.87 11.26
C ILE A 57 -2.90 -6.79 10.30
N PRO A 58 -2.01 -5.94 9.72
CA PRO A 58 -2.43 -4.98 8.70
C PRO A 58 -3.24 -5.65 7.57
N HIS A 59 -4.30 -4.97 7.15
CA HIS A 59 -5.16 -5.43 6.06
C HIS A 59 -5.98 -4.28 5.48
N SER A 60 -6.38 -4.39 4.23
CA SER A 60 -7.10 -3.35 3.50
C SER A 60 -8.62 -3.42 3.66
N HIS A 61 -9.19 -4.62 3.81
CA HIS A 61 -10.65 -4.82 3.76
C HIS A 61 -11.20 -5.47 5.05
N PRO A 62 -12.43 -5.13 5.47
CA PRO A 62 -13.38 -4.19 4.84
C PRO A 62 -13.06 -2.71 5.09
N VAL A 63 -12.14 -2.42 6.02
CA VAL A 63 -11.62 -1.10 6.32
C VAL A 63 -10.10 -1.21 6.39
N LEU A 64 -9.38 -0.19 5.93
CA LEU A 64 -7.92 -0.17 6.00
C LEU A 64 -7.50 -0.17 7.47
N THR A 65 -6.84 -1.24 7.91
CA THR A 65 -6.37 -1.44 9.28
C THR A 65 -4.85 -1.48 9.30
N LEU A 66 -4.25 -0.68 10.17
CA LEU A 66 -2.80 -0.65 10.41
C LEU A 66 -2.48 -1.16 11.81
N HIS A 67 -1.39 -1.92 11.93
CA HIS A 67 -0.85 -2.34 13.22
C HIS A 67 0.06 -1.25 13.81
N ALA A 68 0.02 -1.08 15.14
CA ALA A 68 0.89 -0.17 15.88
C ALA A 68 2.35 -0.66 16.09
N ARG A 69 2.89 -1.55 15.23
CA ARG A 69 4.22 -2.18 15.46
C ARG A 69 5.41 -1.31 15.03
N HIS A 70 5.18 -0.29 14.19
CA HIS A 70 6.22 0.61 13.64
C HIS A 70 6.24 1.98 14.31
N VAL A 71 5.88 2.03 15.60
CA VAL A 71 5.97 3.27 16.38
C VAL A 71 7.41 3.80 16.32
N ASN A 72 7.55 5.06 15.93
CA ASN A 72 8.82 5.79 15.71
C ASN A 72 9.58 5.47 14.41
N ASP A 73 9.03 4.65 13.51
CA ASP A 73 9.58 4.42 12.18
C ASP A 73 8.59 4.89 11.11
N ASP A 74 8.75 6.13 10.67
CA ASP A 74 7.86 6.76 9.68
C ASP A 74 7.91 6.04 8.34
N GLU A 75 9.06 5.46 8.00
CA GLU A 75 9.30 4.86 6.70
C GLU A 75 8.56 3.52 6.56
N LEU A 76 8.65 2.68 7.59
CA LEU A 76 7.92 1.42 7.64
C LEU A 76 6.41 1.65 7.78
N LEU A 77 5.97 2.62 8.59
CA LEU A 77 4.55 2.94 8.72
C LEU A 77 3.97 3.48 7.40
N LEU A 78 4.69 4.35 6.70
CA LEU A 78 4.30 4.85 5.38
C LEU A 78 4.20 3.69 4.38
N SER A 79 5.18 2.78 4.34
CA SER A 79 5.16 1.61 3.46
C SER A 79 3.94 0.73 3.71
N THR A 80 3.63 0.43 4.97
CA THR A 80 2.43 -0.36 5.33
C THR A 80 1.15 0.37 4.91
N TYR A 81 1.04 1.68 5.15
CA TYR A 81 -0.11 2.46 4.69
C TYR A 81 -0.28 2.38 3.16
N LEU A 82 0.81 2.54 2.40
CA LEU A 82 0.79 2.44 0.94
C LEU A 82 0.41 1.04 0.48
N HIS A 83 0.95 -0.01 1.10
CA HIS A 83 0.62 -1.40 0.82
C HIS A 83 -0.89 -1.63 0.88
N GLU A 84 -1.53 -1.24 1.98
CA GLU A 84 -2.96 -1.44 2.15
C GLU A 84 -3.80 -0.54 1.23
N GLN A 85 -3.34 0.67 0.94
CA GLN A 85 -3.98 1.52 -0.07
C GLN A 85 -3.93 0.89 -1.47
N LEU A 86 -2.84 0.19 -1.80
CA LEU A 86 -2.66 -0.42 -3.11
C LEU A 86 -3.51 -1.68 -3.29
N HIS A 87 -3.83 -2.41 -2.22
CA HIS A 87 -4.90 -3.40 -2.28
C HIS A 87 -6.26 -2.77 -2.64
N TRP A 88 -6.61 -1.60 -2.08
CA TRP A 88 -7.81 -0.87 -2.49
C TRP A 88 -7.77 -0.43 -3.96
N PHE A 89 -6.61 0.00 -4.45
CA PHE A 89 -6.46 0.32 -5.87
C PHE A 89 -6.75 -0.88 -6.77
N LEU A 90 -6.18 -2.05 -6.45
CA LEU A 90 -6.42 -3.26 -7.24
C LEU A 90 -7.89 -3.72 -7.15
N SER A 91 -8.53 -3.60 -5.98
CA SER A 91 -9.94 -3.97 -5.81
C SER A 91 -10.90 -3.06 -6.59
N GLN A 92 -10.50 -1.82 -6.86
CA GLN A 92 -11.22 -0.89 -7.74
C GLN A 92 -11.03 -1.22 -9.24
N HIS A 93 -10.07 -2.05 -9.60
CA HIS A 93 -9.75 -2.47 -10.98
C HIS A 93 -9.77 -4.01 -11.11
N PRO A 94 -10.91 -4.68 -10.82
CA PRO A 94 -10.93 -6.12 -10.66
C PRO A 94 -10.66 -6.89 -11.96
N ALA A 95 -11.07 -6.36 -13.12
CA ALA A 95 -10.88 -7.03 -14.41
C ALA A 95 -9.41 -7.00 -14.84
N GLU A 96 -8.77 -5.85 -14.70
CA GLU A 96 -7.36 -5.61 -14.98
C GLU A 96 -6.47 -6.41 -14.02
N THR A 97 -6.81 -6.40 -12.72
CA THR A 97 -6.12 -7.19 -11.70
C THR A 97 -6.21 -8.68 -12.00
N LEU A 98 -7.38 -9.19 -12.38
CA LEU A 98 -7.55 -10.59 -12.78
C LEU A 98 -6.77 -10.94 -14.06
N ALA A 99 -6.67 -10.01 -15.01
CA ALA A 99 -5.88 -10.22 -16.23
C ALA A 99 -4.37 -10.25 -15.92
N ALA A 100 -3.89 -9.31 -15.11
CA ALA A 100 -2.50 -9.21 -14.66
C ALA A 100 -2.08 -10.44 -13.85
N THR A 101 -2.88 -10.89 -12.88
CA THR A 101 -2.59 -12.10 -12.09
C THR A 101 -2.52 -13.36 -12.96
N ARG A 102 -3.39 -13.51 -13.97
CA ARG A 102 -3.31 -14.61 -14.95
C ARG A 102 -2.05 -14.57 -15.82
N GLU A 103 -1.51 -13.39 -16.07
CA GLU A 103 -0.22 -13.26 -16.75
C GLU A 103 0.96 -13.60 -15.84
N LEU A 104 0.95 -13.11 -14.59
CA LEU A 104 1.96 -13.50 -13.61
C LEU A 104 1.98 -15.01 -13.35
N LYS A 105 0.82 -15.69 -13.35
CA LYS A 105 0.72 -17.16 -13.30
C LYS A 105 1.50 -17.86 -14.41
N ARG A 106 1.57 -17.26 -15.61
CA ARG A 106 2.33 -17.80 -16.75
C ARG A 106 3.82 -17.51 -16.62
N ILE A 107 4.20 -16.35 -16.08
CA ILE A 107 5.60 -15.94 -15.87
C ILE A 107 6.23 -16.71 -14.70
N TYR A 108 5.47 -16.94 -13.64
CA TYR A 108 5.89 -17.57 -12.39
C TYR A 108 5.03 -18.82 -12.10
N PRO A 109 5.15 -19.91 -12.88
CA PRO A 109 4.31 -21.10 -12.68
C PRO A 109 4.52 -21.77 -11.31
N HIS A 110 5.66 -21.50 -10.67
CA HIS A 110 6.04 -22.03 -9.36
C HIS A 110 6.37 -20.89 -8.41
N VAL A 111 5.41 -20.55 -7.55
CA VAL A 111 5.58 -19.62 -6.43
C VAL A 111 5.45 -20.39 -5.11
N PRO A 112 6.23 -20.02 -4.07
CA PRO A 112 6.08 -20.62 -2.75
C PRO A 112 4.74 -20.22 -2.14
N VAL A 113 4.16 -21.07 -1.31
CA VAL A 113 2.93 -20.79 -0.54
C VAL A 113 3.25 -21.01 0.92
N GLY A 114 2.60 -20.25 1.80
CA GLY A 114 2.79 -20.32 3.25
C GLY A 114 3.78 -19.29 3.76
N PHE A 115 3.51 -18.85 4.99
CA PHE A 115 4.33 -17.87 5.70
C PHE A 115 5.71 -18.47 6.05
N PRO A 116 6.82 -17.71 5.99
CA PRO A 116 6.92 -16.30 5.62
C PRO A 116 7.19 -16.05 4.13
N GLN A 117 7.20 -17.07 3.28
CA GLN A 117 7.61 -16.91 1.88
C GLN A 117 6.51 -16.32 1.01
N GLY A 118 5.25 -16.70 1.27
CA GLY A 118 4.06 -16.17 0.62
C GLY A 118 2.86 -16.16 1.58
N SER A 119 1.69 -15.86 1.02
CA SER A 119 0.37 -15.92 1.65
C SER A 119 -0.16 -17.36 1.75
N SER A 120 -1.40 -17.52 2.20
CA SER A 120 -2.08 -18.80 2.38
C SER A 120 -2.23 -19.62 1.10
N ASP A 121 -2.24 -18.98 -0.05
CA ASP A 121 -2.46 -19.63 -1.34
C ASP A 121 -1.71 -18.90 -2.48
N LYS A 122 -1.74 -19.51 -3.67
CA LYS A 122 -1.05 -18.95 -4.84
C LYS A 122 -1.71 -17.68 -5.35
N ASP A 123 -3.04 -17.59 -5.28
CA ASP A 123 -3.77 -16.48 -5.88
C ASP A 123 -3.49 -15.19 -5.11
N GLY A 124 -3.50 -15.27 -3.78
CA GLY A 124 -3.03 -14.20 -2.90
C GLY A 124 -1.60 -13.76 -3.24
N ASN A 125 -0.69 -14.68 -3.56
CA ASN A 125 0.69 -14.32 -3.90
C ASN A 125 0.82 -13.52 -5.20
N TYR A 126 0.00 -13.83 -6.21
CA TYR A 126 0.04 -13.08 -7.46
C TYR A 126 -0.53 -11.67 -7.28
N GLU A 127 -1.55 -11.50 -6.45
CA GLU A 127 -2.01 -10.17 -6.06
C GLU A 127 -0.91 -9.41 -5.30
N HIS A 128 -0.25 -10.05 -4.33
CA HIS A 128 0.85 -9.43 -3.58
C HIS A 128 2.06 -9.09 -4.44
N LEU A 129 2.36 -9.85 -5.51
CA LEU A 129 3.38 -9.43 -6.49
C LEU A 129 3.03 -8.07 -7.11
N LEU A 130 1.75 -7.84 -7.45
CA LEU A 130 1.29 -6.57 -8.00
C LEU A 130 1.35 -5.45 -6.94
N VAL A 131 0.83 -5.71 -5.74
CA VAL A 131 0.82 -4.73 -4.63
C VAL A 131 2.23 -4.33 -4.23
N ILE A 132 3.12 -5.29 -3.98
CA ILE A 132 4.50 -5.04 -3.54
C ILE A 132 5.30 -4.31 -4.63
N TYR A 133 5.03 -4.59 -5.92
CA TYR A 133 5.61 -3.78 -6.99
C TYR A 133 5.14 -2.32 -6.92
N LEU A 134 3.84 -2.08 -6.78
CA LEU A 134 3.29 -0.72 -6.67
C LEU A 134 3.77 -0.02 -5.41
N GLU A 135 3.92 -0.74 -4.30
CA GLU A 135 4.46 -0.25 -3.03
C GLU A 135 5.89 0.24 -3.24
N TYR A 136 6.73 -0.55 -3.92
CA TYR A 136 8.08 -0.12 -4.26
C TYR A 136 8.07 1.17 -5.09
N ARG A 137 7.21 1.26 -6.10
CA ARG A 137 7.08 2.48 -6.93
C ARG A 137 6.61 3.69 -6.12
N ALA A 138 5.69 3.49 -5.18
CA ALA A 138 5.21 4.54 -4.30
C ALA A 138 6.32 5.02 -3.35
N ASN A 139 7.01 4.09 -2.68
CA ASN A 139 8.16 4.38 -1.83
C ASN A 139 9.25 5.14 -2.59
N GLN A 140 9.61 4.69 -3.80
CA GLN A 140 10.58 5.38 -4.66
C GLN A 140 10.14 6.80 -4.98
N SER A 141 8.86 7.01 -5.28
CA SER A 141 8.31 8.31 -5.63
C SER A 141 8.27 9.30 -4.45
N LEU A 142 8.12 8.80 -3.22
CA LEU A 142 7.90 9.63 -2.03
C LEU A 142 9.18 9.87 -1.26
N MET A 143 10.07 8.88 -1.21
CA MET A 143 11.21 8.83 -0.28
C MET A 143 12.55 8.76 -1.02
N GLY A 144 12.52 8.51 -2.34
CA GLY A 144 13.71 8.27 -3.16
C GLY A 144 14.18 6.81 -3.13
N GLU A 145 15.06 6.47 -4.07
CA GLU A 145 15.49 5.09 -4.34
C GLU A 145 16.17 4.40 -3.16
N LEU A 146 17.05 5.11 -2.45
CA LEU A 146 17.84 4.53 -1.37
C LEU A 146 16.94 4.03 -0.23
N LYS A 147 16.11 4.93 0.32
CA LYS A 147 15.16 4.64 1.39
C LYS A 147 14.13 3.60 0.97
N ALA A 148 13.62 3.71 -0.25
CA ALA A 148 12.71 2.71 -0.79
C ALA A 148 13.34 1.32 -0.80
N ARG A 149 14.60 1.17 -1.20
CA ARG A 149 15.30 -0.12 -1.15
C ARG A 149 15.52 -0.62 0.27
N GLU A 150 15.86 0.25 1.21
CA GLU A 150 16.05 -0.11 2.63
C GLU A 150 14.76 -0.68 3.23
N VAL A 151 13.64 0.02 3.03
CA VAL A 151 12.29 -0.43 3.44
C VAL A 151 11.92 -1.77 2.79
N MET A 152 12.05 -1.88 1.47
CA MET A 152 11.74 -3.15 0.77
C MET A 152 12.66 -4.29 1.21
N SER A 153 13.93 -4.00 1.53
CA SER A 153 14.89 -4.99 2.02
C SER A 153 14.51 -5.49 3.42
N PHE A 154 14.11 -4.59 4.32
CA PHE A 154 13.58 -4.94 5.64
C PHE A 154 12.39 -5.89 5.49
N TRP A 155 11.41 -5.55 4.64
CA TRP A 155 10.25 -6.41 4.43
C TRP A 155 10.57 -7.76 3.80
N SER A 156 11.62 -7.81 2.97
CA SER A 156 12.11 -9.05 2.38
C SER A 156 12.64 -10.08 3.38
N GLU A 157 12.75 -9.71 4.66
CA GLU A 157 13.14 -10.57 5.78
C GLU A 157 12.02 -10.77 6.82
N ASP A 158 10.93 -10.00 6.77
CA ASP A 158 9.82 -10.04 7.75
C ASP A 158 8.70 -11.00 7.30
N HIS A 159 8.06 -10.70 6.16
CA HIS A 159 6.92 -11.44 5.63
C HIS A 159 6.92 -11.40 4.10
N TYR A 160 6.18 -12.33 3.46
CA TYR A 160 6.15 -12.48 1.99
C TYR A 160 7.55 -12.42 1.36
N THR A 161 8.54 -13.00 2.05
CA THR A 161 9.97 -12.78 1.84
C THR A 161 10.39 -13.12 0.41
N TRP A 162 9.80 -14.14 -0.21
CA TRP A 162 10.07 -14.46 -1.61
C TRP A 162 9.52 -13.39 -2.56
N ILE A 163 8.33 -12.86 -2.29
CA ILE A 163 7.65 -11.86 -3.13
C ILE A 163 8.43 -10.54 -3.12
N TYR A 164 8.79 -10.02 -1.93
CA TYR A 164 9.63 -8.82 -1.79
C TYR A 164 10.98 -8.99 -2.50
N ARG A 165 11.65 -10.13 -2.31
CA ARG A 165 12.93 -10.41 -3.00
C ARG A 165 12.77 -10.47 -4.51
N GLU A 166 11.70 -11.06 -5.01
CA GLU A 166 11.44 -11.15 -6.46
C GLU A 166 11.19 -9.77 -7.06
N VAL A 167 10.42 -8.91 -6.40
CA VAL A 167 10.20 -7.51 -6.83
C VAL A 167 11.50 -6.70 -6.78
N LEU A 168 12.32 -6.84 -5.74
CA LEU A 168 13.61 -6.15 -5.65
C LEU A 168 14.61 -6.60 -6.71
N LYS A 169 14.63 -7.89 -7.03
CA LYS A 169 15.56 -8.50 -8.00
C LYS A 169 15.12 -8.28 -9.44
N ASN A 170 13.83 -8.37 -9.71
CA ASN A 170 13.27 -8.36 -11.06
C ASN A 170 12.09 -7.37 -11.21
N PRO A 171 12.21 -6.09 -10.80
CA PRO A 171 11.08 -5.16 -10.79
C PRO A 171 10.46 -4.98 -12.18
N GLU A 172 11.26 -5.02 -13.24
CA GLU A 172 10.81 -4.89 -14.62
C GLU A 172 9.88 -6.01 -15.10
N LYS A 173 9.99 -7.23 -14.55
CA LYS A 173 9.13 -8.34 -14.95
C LYS A 173 7.69 -8.09 -14.51
N VAL A 174 7.52 -7.73 -13.24
CA VAL A 174 6.20 -7.44 -12.68
C VAL A 174 5.68 -6.10 -13.24
N GLY A 175 6.52 -5.08 -13.31
CA GLY A 175 6.14 -3.76 -13.84
C GLY A 175 5.61 -3.76 -15.27
N LYS A 176 6.18 -4.61 -16.16
CA LYS A 176 5.67 -4.79 -17.52
C LYS A 176 4.23 -5.31 -17.54
N VAL A 177 3.90 -6.24 -16.65
CA VAL A 177 2.54 -6.77 -16.52
C VAL A 177 1.59 -5.66 -16.08
N LEU A 178 1.90 -4.92 -15.01
CA LEU A 178 1.03 -3.83 -14.57
C LEU A 178 0.80 -2.79 -15.66
N LYS A 179 1.87 -2.37 -16.36
CA LYS A 179 1.76 -1.41 -17.45
C LYS A 179 0.92 -1.93 -18.61
N ALA A 180 1.07 -3.20 -18.98
CA ALA A 180 0.28 -3.81 -20.06
C ALA A 180 -1.22 -3.88 -19.75
N HIS A 181 -1.58 -3.98 -18.48
CA HIS A 181 -2.97 -4.03 -18.00
C HIS A 181 -3.47 -2.68 -17.45
N GLY A 182 -2.75 -1.58 -17.65
CA GLY A 182 -3.18 -0.25 -17.22
C GLY A 182 -3.21 -0.01 -15.70
N LEU A 183 -2.60 -0.91 -14.91
CA LEU A 183 -2.56 -0.84 -13.44
C LEU A 183 -1.46 0.11 -12.96
N VAL A 184 -1.59 1.39 -13.30
CA VAL A 184 -0.66 2.44 -12.86
C VAL A 184 -1.48 3.56 -12.22
N PRO A 185 -1.41 3.74 -10.89
CA PRO A 185 -2.08 4.85 -10.22
C PRO A 185 -1.77 6.19 -10.90
N SER A 186 -2.78 7.02 -11.15
CA SER A 186 -2.65 8.38 -11.63
C SER A 186 -3.02 9.37 -10.52
N LYS A 187 -2.58 10.63 -10.62
CA LYS A 187 -3.09 11.66 -9.71
C LYS A 187 -4.59 11.82 -9.97
N ARG A 188 -5.39 11.92 -8.90
CA ARG A 188 -6.82 12.24 -9.01
C ARG A 188 -6.99 13.54 -9.82
N GLY A 189 -7.84 13.52 -10.84
CA GLY A 189 -8.08 14.65 -11.74
C GLY A 189 -7.13 14.76 -12.94
N ALA A 190 -6.17 13.86 -13.10
CA ALA A 190 -5.46 13.70 -14.38
C ALA A 190 -6.28 12.78 -15.28
N GLU A 191 -7.18 13.36 -16.08
CA GLU A 191 -7.76 12.65 -17.23
C GLU A 191 -6.63 12.24 -18.20
N VAL A 192 -6.75 11.02 -18.74
CA VAL A 192 -5.93 10.49 -19.84
C VAL A 192 -6.39 11.06 -21.17
#